data_AF-A0A7S2S544-F1
#
_entry.id   AF-A0A7S2S544-F1
#
_cell.length_a   1.000
_cell.length_b   1.000
_cell.length_c   1.000
_cell.angle_alpha   90.00
_cell.angle_beta   90.00
_cell.angle_gamma   90.00
#
_symmetry.space_group_name_H-M   'P 1'
#
loop_
_entity.id
_entity.type
_entity.pdbx_description
1 polymer ?
#
loop_
_entity_poly.entity_id
_entity_poly.type
_entity_poly.pdbx_seq_one_letter_code
_entity_poly.pdbx_strand_id
1 'polypeptide(L)'
;VGNIPAFCYGMFNLGLGYCVIAPSINFKGPLSLFSFMHFSSRSSEISVALLGLLLIGFGAGTCLVPVNSLLLSESAYKGITAGESAVTISSIINVGFTTGAALGPIIGGALVQKLDFQRATVFFGFCIIGCAIVVTTIAAITRYCRPVDDGSTIPETMGETMAESLLTSNNGSSRQREEYMEAESSAQDS
;
A
#
# COMPACT_ATOMS: atom_id res chain seq x y z
N VAL A 1 6.90 -14.22 -5.77
CA VAL A 1 6.10 -14.91 -4.72
C VAL A 1 6.21 -14.29 -3.32
N GLY A 2 7.30 -13.57 -3.00
CA GLY A 2 7.57 -13.01 -1.65
C GLY A 2 6.75 -11.79 -1.19
N ASN A 3 5.90 -11.21 -2.04
CA ASN A 3 5.27 -9.92 -1.74
C ASN A 3 3.97 -10.03 -0.89
N ILE A 4 3.28 -11.17 -0.93
CA ILE A 4 2.03 -11.36 -0.15
C ILE A 4 2.31 -11.41 1.37
N PRO A 5 3.30 -12.17 1.87
CA PRO A 5 3.65 -12.13 3.29
C PRO A 5 4.02 -10.73 3.79
N ALA A 6 4.74 -9.95 2.98
CA ALA A 6 5.09 -8.56 3.31
C ALA A 6 3.85 -7.66 3.45
N PHE A 7 2.90 -7.79 2.52
CA PHE A 7 1.61 -7.10 2.62
C PHE A 7 0.83 -7.49 3.88
N CYS A 8 0.76 -8.78 4.19
CA CYS A 8 0.05 -9.29 5.37
C CYS A 8 0.70 -8.80 6.66
N TYR A 9 2.03 -8.82 6.71
CA TYR A 9 2.82 -8.29 7.83
C TYR A 9 2.60 -6.78 8.00
N GLY A 10 2.55 -6.02 6.91
CA GLY A 10 2.25 -4.59 6.96
C GLY A 10 0.86 -4.32 7.53
N MET A 11 -0.16 -5.04 7.07
CA MET A 11 -1.55 -4.89 7.54
C MET A 11 -1.67 -5.26 9.03
N PHE A 12 -0.96 -6.30 9.45
CA PHE A 12 -0.91 -6.71 10.85
C PHE A 12 -0.28 -5.61 11.72
N ASN A 13 0.87 -5.04 11.31
CA ASN A 13 1.52 -3.94 12.04
C ASN A 13 0.64 -2.69 12.08
N LEU A 14 -0.07 -2.39 10.99
CA LEU A 14 -0.98 -1.26 10.92
C LEU A 14 -2.12 -1.42 11.92
N GLY A 15 -2.77 -2.60 11.95
CA GLY A 15 -3.82 -2.89 12.93
C GLY A 15 -3.29 -2.93 14.37
N LEU A 16 -2.08 -3.47 14.59
CA LEU A 16 -1.42 -3.46 15.89
C LEU A 16 -1.17 -2.03 16.38
N GLY A 17 -0.74 -1.13 15.51
CA GLY A 17 -0.56 0.29 15.83
C GLY A 17 -1.83 0.94 16.37
N TYR A 18 -2.99 0.65 15.78
CA TYR A 18 -4.29 1.11 16.29
C TYR A 18 -4.61 0.55 17.68
N CYS A 19 -4.29 -0.73 17.94
CA CYS A 19 -4.45 -1.34 19.26
C CYS A 19 -3.50 -0.75 20.30
N VAL A 20 -2.30 -0.34 19.91
CA VAL A 20 -1.30 0.29 20.80
C VAL A 20 -1.71 1.72 21.18
N ILE A 21 -2.31 2.48 20.26
CA ILE A 21 -2.77 3.86 20.53
C ILE A 21 -3.93 3.92 21.54
N ALA A 22 -4.71 2.85 21.65
CA ALA A 22 -5.90 2.83 22.49
C ALA A 22 -5.54 2.99 24.00
N PRO A 23 -5.96 4.09 24.66
CA PRO A 23 -5.53 4.39 26.03
C PRO A 23 -6.10 3.38 27.03
N SER A 24 -5.29 2.84 27.97
CA SER A 24 -5.70 1.71 28.83
C SER A 24 -6.64 2.05 30.00
N ILE A 25 -6.89 3.33 30.25
CA ILE A 25 -7.17 3.88 31.59
C ILE A 25 -8.45 3.31 32.25
N ASN A 26 -9.39 2.71 31.50
CA ASN A 26 -10.65 2.19 32.07
C ASN A 26 -11.11 0.82 31.56
N PHE A 27 -10.27 0.06 30.83
CA PHE A 27 -10.72 -1.20 30.23
C PHE A 27 -10.05 -2.41 30.88
N LYS A 28 -10.82 -3.16 31.68
CA LYS A 28 -10.45 -4.47 32.21
C LYS A 28 -11.00 -5.55 31.28
N GLY A 29 -10.20 -5.98 30.31
CA GLY A 29 -10.57 -7.06 29.39
C GLY A 29 -9.37 -7.56 28.59
N PRO A 30 -9.52 -8.60 27.76
CA PRO A 30 -8.44 -9.12 26.91
C PRO A 30 -7.90 -8.09 25.91
N LEU A 31 -8.65 -6.98 25.72
CA LEU A 31 -8.22 -5.83 24.92
C LEU A 31 -7.18 -4.95 25.62
N SER A 32 -6.87 -5.20 26.91
CA SER A 32 -5.81 -4.52 27.65
C SER A 32 -4.44 -5.20 27.47
N LEU A 33 -4.20 -5.87 26.34
CA LEU A 33 -2.94 -6.55 26.00
C LEU A 33 -1.69 -5.69 26.25
N PHE A 34 -1.82 -4.37 26.17
CA PHE A 34 -0.74 -3.40 26.41
C PHE A 34 -0.93 -2.55 27.66
N SER A 35 -1.76 -2.98 28.62
CA SER A 35 -1.97 -2.25 29.87
C SER A 35 -0.69 -2.06 30.67
N PHE A 36 0.31 -2.94 30.50
CA PHE A 36 1.61 -2.83 31.14
C PHE A 36 2.47 -1.68 30.57
N MET A 37 2.19 -1.23 29.34
CA MET A 37 2.95 -0.15 28.68
C MET A 37 2.46 1.24 29.08
N HIS A 38 1.24 1.35 29.58
CA HIS A 38 0.70 2.60 30.14
C HIS A 38 1.15 2.76 31.59
N PHE A 39 2.32 3.37 31.78
CA PHE A 39 2.75 3.83 33.11
C PHE A 39 1.95 5.07 33.52
N SER A 40 1.78 5.30 34.82
CA SER A 40 1.02 6.46 35.35
C SER A 40 1.66 7.84 35.08
N SER A 41 2.72 7.90 34.26
CA SER A 41 3.39 9.15 33.91
C SER A 41 2.90 9.68 32.56
N ARG A 42 2.55 10.97 32.51
CA ARG A 42 2.10 11.69 31.30
C ARG A 42 3.08 11.53 30.12
N SER A 43 4.38 11.39 30.40
CA SER A 43 5.39 11.18 29.36
C SER A 43 5.23 9.83 28.66
N SER A 44 4.78 8.80 29.37
CA SER A 44 4.64 7.45 28.79
C SER A 44 3.45 7.33 27.84
N GLU A 45 2.35 8.04 28.09
CA GLU A 45 1.18 8.08 27.19
C GLU A 45 1.57 8.65 25.82
N ILE A 46 2.37 9.73 25.81
CA ILE A 46 2.87 10.34 24.58
C ILE A 46 3.79 9.36 23.83
N SER A 47 4.69 8.68 24.54
CA SER A 47 5.58 7.68 23.93
C SER A 47 4.82 6.50 23.31
N VAL A 48 3.74 6.01 23.95
CA VAL A 48 2.90 4.94 23.41
C VAL A 48 2.14 5.41 22.16
N ALA A 49 1.62 6.63 22.15
CA ALA A 49 0.97 7.21 20.98
C ALA A 49 1.96 7.37 19.80
N LEU A 50 3.18 7.85 20.07
CA LEU A 50 4.25 7.96 19.07
C LEU A 50 4.64 6.60 18.50
N LEU A 51 4.79 5.59 19.37
CA LEU A 51 5.08 4.21 18.94
C LEU A 51 3.97 3.65 18.06
N GLY A 52 2.71 3.89 18.43
CA GLY A 52 1.56 3.49 17.62
C GLY A 52 1.54 4.17 16.24
N LEU A 53 1.83 5.47 16.17
CA LEU A 53 1.95 6.20 14.90
C LEU A 53 3.09 5.67 14.03
N LEU A 54 4.24 5.35 14.62
CA LEU A 54 5.36 4.74 13.91
C LEU A 54 4.99 3.36 13.36
N LEU A 55 4.27 2.54 14.13
CA LEU A 55 3.76 1.24 13.69
C LEU A 55 2.76 1.37 12.54
N ILE A 56 1.85 2.35 12.60
CA ILE A 56 0.91 2.64 11.52
C ILE A 56 1.66 3.06 10.25
N GLY A 57 2.62 3.98 10.36
CA GLY A 57 3.41 4.44 9.21
C GLY A 57 4.26 3.33 8.58
N PHE A 58 4.93 2.53 9.42
CA PHE A 58 5.72 1.39 8.98
C PHE A 58 4.85 0.29 8.35
N GLY A 59 3.70 0.00 8.96
CA GLY A 59 2.70 -0.93 8.44
C GLY A 59 2.16 -0.48 7.08
N ALA A 60 1.83 0.80 6.93
CA ALA A 60 1.33 1.37 5.67
C ALA A 60 2.39 1.28 4.55
N GLY A 61 3.64 1.65 4.85
CA GLY A 61 4.73 1.55 3.88
C GLY A 61 4.99 0.12 3.42
N THR A 62 5.02 -0.83 4.36
CA THR A 62 5.20 -2.25 4.05
C THR A 62 3.99 -2.90 3.36
N CYS A 63 2.80 -2.29 3.41
CA CYS A 63 1.67 -2.70 2.58
C CYS A 63 1.79 -2.19 1.13
N LEU A 64 2.12 -0.91 0.96
CA LEU A 64 2.06 -0.25 -0.35
C LEU A 64 3.15 -0.72 -1.31
N VAL A 65 4.39 -0.86 -0.83
CA VAL A 65 5.53 -1.26 -1.66
C VAL A 65 5.32 -2.62 -2.36
N PRO A 66 4.98 -3.72 -1.66
CA PRO A 66 4.78 -5.01 -2.31
C PRO A 66 3.57 -5.04 -3.25
N VAL A 67 2.52 -4.29 -2.95
CA VAL A 67 1.33 -4.18 -3.81
C VAL A 67 1.70 -3.54 -5.15
N ASN A 68 2.46 -2.45 -5.13
CA ASN A 68 2.91 -1.78 -6.36
C ASN A 68 3.77 -2.72 -7.23
N SER A 69 4.69 -3.45 -6.61
CA SER A 69 5.53 -4.42 -7.32
C SER A 69 4.71 -5.56 -7.94
N LEU A 70 3.67 -6.05 -7.24
CA LEU A 70 2.78 -7.09 -7.78
C LEU A 70 1.96 -6.56 -8.96
N LEU A 71 1.39 -5.36 -8.84
CA LEU A 71 0.59 -4.76 -9.91
C LEU A 71 1.42 -4.52 -11.18
N LEU A 72 2.66 -4.05 -11.04
CA LEU A 72 3.59 -3.89 -12.17
C LEU A 72 3.96 -5.24 -12.81
N SER A 73 4.13 -6.30 -12.02
CA SER A 73 4.44 -7.62 -12.57
C SER A 73 3.27 -8.22 -13.35
N GLU A 74 2.04 -8.03 -12.87
CA GLU A 74 0.84 -8.52 -13.55
C GLU A 74 0.50 -7.69 -14.80
N SER A 75 0.79 -6.39 -14.80
CA SER A 75 0.60 -5.56 -15.99
C SER A 75 1.60 -5.89 -17.10
N ALA A 76 2.86 -6.18 -16.72
CA ALA A 76 3.88 -6.67 -17.65
C ALA A 76 3.49 -8.02 -18.27
N TYR A 77 2.92 -8.94 -17.48
CA TYR A 77 2.42 -10.22 -17.99
C TYR A 77 1.30 -10.06 -19.02
N LYS A 78 0.47 -9.01 -18.90
CA LYS A 78 -0.61 -8.68 -19.85
C LYS A 78 -0.14 -7.87 -21.07
N GLY A 79 1.16 -7.60 -21.21
CA GLY A 79 1.71 -6.82 -22.32
C GLY A 79 1.37 -5.32 -22.26
N ILE A 80 0.94 -4.80 -21.11
CA ILE A 80 0.66 -3.37 -20.94
C ILE A 80 1.98 -2.62 -20.76
N THR A 81 2.14 -1.48 -21.44
CA THR A 81 3.35 -0.67 -21.33
C THR A 81 3.58 -0.19 -19.88
N ALA A 82 4.86 -0.07 -19.48
CA ALA A 82 5.21 0.33 -18.12
C ALA A 82 4.66 1.71 -17.74
N GLY A 83 4.63 2.64 -18.70
CA GLY A 83 4.09 3.99 -18.50
C GLY A 83 2.58 3.99 -18.21
N GLU A 84 1.81 3.28 -19.02
CA GLU A 84 0.35 3.18 -18.84
C GLU A 84 -0.03 2.43 -17.56
N SER A 85 0.74 1.39 -17.22
CA SER A 85 0.60 0.64 -15.96
C SER A 85 0.84 1.54 -14.74
N ALA A 86 1.91 2.34 -14.75
CA ALA A 86 2.25 3.22 -13.63
C ALA A 86 1.17 4.29 -13.37
N VAL A 87 0.62 4.88 -14.44
CA VAL A 87 -0.48 5.85 -14.36
C VAL A 87 -1.73 5.21 -13.77
N THR A 88 -2.10 4.02 -14.24
CA THR A 88 -3.29 3.28 -13.77
C THR A 88 -3.14 2.85 -12.31
N ILE A 89 -1.97 2.35 -11.92
CA ILE A 89 -1.70 1.95 -10.53
C ILE A 89 -1.77 3.17 -9.61
N SER A 90 -1.14 4.28 -10.00
CA SER A 90 -1.14 5.51 -9.21
C SER A 90 -2.54 6.10 -9.07
N SER A 91 -3.36 6.04 -10.13
CA SER A 91 -4.74 6.53 -10.07
C SER A 91 -5.60 5.69 -9.14
N ILE A 92 -5.49 4.35 -9.19
CA ILE A 92 -6.21 3.46 -8.27
C ILE A 92 -5.81 3.73 -6.82
N ILE A 93 -4.51 3.87 -6.54
CA ILE A 93 -4.00 4.15 -5.19
C ILE A 93 -4.52 5.51 -4.70
N ASN A 94 -4.46 6.56 -5.53
CA ASN A 94 -4.94 7.89 -5.18
C ASN A 94 -6.44 7.90 -4.92
N VAL A 95 -7.25 7.26 -5.77
CA VAL A 95 -8.70 7.15 -5.57
C VAL A 95 -9.01 6.45 -4.25
N GLY A 96 -8.33 5.34 -3.96
CA GLY A 96 -8.47 4.63 -2.69
C GLY A 96 -8.08 5.49 -1.48
N PHE A 97 -6.94 6.17 -1.57
CA PHE A 97 -6.44 7.05 -0.51
C PHE A 97 -7.38 8.24 -0.26
N THR A 98 -7.82 8.95 -1.31
CA THR A 98 -8.74 10.08 -1.20
C THR A 98 -10.10 9.64 -0.65
N THR A 99 -10.63 8.50 -1.11
CA THR A 99 -11.88 7.94 -0.59
C THR A 99 -11.76 7.60 0.89
N GLY A 100 -10.66 6.95 1.28
CA GLY A 100 -10.36 6.65 2.68
C GLY A 100 -10.19 7.90 3.54
N ALA A 101 -9.49 8.92 3.04
CA ALA A 101 -9.28 10.18 3.73
C ALA A 101 -10.59 10.98 3.92
N ALA A 102 -11.53 10.88 2.98
CA ALA A 102 -12.84 11.51 3.08
C ALA A 102 -13.76 10.75 4.04
N LEU A 103 -13.84 9.42 3.92
CA LEU A 103 -14.76 8.59 4.71
C LEU A 103 -14.23 8.31 6.13
N GLY A 104 -12.92 8.28 6.32
CA GLY A 104 -12.26 7.94 7.58
C GLY A 104 -12.72 8.82 8.75
N PRO A 105 -12.67 10.16 8.66
CA PRO A 105 -13.15 11.05 9.71
C PRO A 105 -14.65 10.93 9.99
N ILE A 106 -15.47 10.66 8.97
CA ILE A 106 -16.91 10.51 9.11
C ILE A 106 -17.23 9.23 9.90
N ILE A 107 -16.70 8.09 9.45
CA ILE A 107 -16.91 6.79 10.09
C ILE A 107 -16.25 6.78 11.46
N GLY A 108 -15.02 7.28 11.57
CA GLY A 108 -14.27 7.38 12.82
C GLY A 108 -14.97 8.25 13.85
N GLY A 109 -15.41 9.44 13.46
CA GLY A 109 -16.14 10.36 14.35
C GLY A 109 -17.45 9.75 14.84
N ALA A 110 -18.24 9.15 13.95
CA ALA A 110 -19.48 8.46 14.32
C ALA A 110 -19.23 7.28 15.28
N LEU A 111 -18.13 6.55 15.09
CA LEU A 111 -17.77 5.42 15.94
C LEU A 111 -17.31 5.89 17.33
N VAL A 112 -16.49 6.93 17.39
CA VAL A 112 -16.02 7.54 18.65
C VAL A 112 -17.19 8.08 19.47
N GLN A 113 -18.21 8.68 18.82
CA GLN A 113 -19.42 9.15 19.50
C GLN A 113 -20.25 8.00 20.12
N LYS A 114 -20.19 6.79 19.55
CA LYS A 114 -20.99 5.64 19.99
C LYS A 114 -20.27 4.70 20.96
N LEU A 115 -18.96 4.51 20.77
CA LEU A 115 -18.18 3.47 21.45
C LEU A 115 -17.07 4.04 22.35
N ASP A 116 -16.97 5.36 22.46
CA ASP A 116 -15.81 6.07 23.01
C ASP A 116 -14.54 5.90 22.14
N PHE A 117 -13.59 6.81 22.32
CA PHE A 117 -12.35 6.82 21.54
C PHE A 117 -11.58 5.50 21.62
N GLN A 118 -11.48 4.94 22.82
CA GLN A 118 -10.70 3.73 23.09
C GLN A 118 -11.25 2.51 22.37
N ARG A 119 -12.55 2.23 22.48
CA ARG A 119 -13.13 1.03 21.84
C ARG A 119 -13.19 1.23 20.33
N ALA A 120 -13.41 2.45 19.86
CA ALA A 120 -13.37 2.77 18.43
C ALA A 120 -11.99 2.47 17.82
N THR A 121 -10.89 2.90 18.44
CA THR A 121 -9.52 2.64 17.95
C THR A 121 -9.20 1.15 17.92
N VAL A 122 -9.52 0.42 18.99
CA VAL A 122 -9.33 -1.04 19.04
C VAL A 122 -10.17 -1.75 17.98
N PHE A 123 -11.42 -1.35 17.81
CA PHE A 123 -12.31 -1.90 16.78
C PHE A 123 -11.72 -1.71 15.38
N PHE A 124 -11.20 -0.52 15.05
CA PHE A 124 -10.50 -0.28 13.79
C PHE A 124 -9.27 -1.19 13.62
N GLY A 125 -8.47 -1.37 14.68
CA GLY A 125 -7.34 -2.29 14.66
C GLY A 125 -7.76 -3.72 14.29
N PHE A 126 -8.83 -4.24 14.90
CA PHE A 126 -9.36 -5.56 14.55
C PHE A 126 -9.95 -5.63 13.14
N CYS A 127 -10.64 -4.58 12.68
CA CYS A 127 -11.14 -4.55 11.30
C CYS A 127 -9.99 -4.66 10.30
N ILE A 128 -8.88 -3.95 10.53
CA ILE A 128 -7.70 -3.99 9.66
C ILE A 128 -7.07 -5.39 9.66
N ILE A 129 -6.88 -5.99 10.85
CA ILE A 129 -6.35 -7.35 10.97
C ILE A 129 -7.29 -8.36 10.31
N GLY A 130 -8.60 -8.21 10.50
CA GLY A 130 -9.62 -9.05 9.86
C GLY A 130 -9.57 -8.96 8.34
N CYS A 131 -9.46 -7.75 7.79
CA CYS A 131 -9.25 -7.55 6.35
C CYS A 131 -7.95 -8.21 5.88
N ALA A 132 -6.87 -8.13 6.64
CA ALA A 132 -5.61 -8.81 6.31
C ALA A 132 -5.80 -10.32 6.20
N ILE A 133 -6.49 -10.94 7.16
CA ILE A 133 -6.80 -12.37 7.17
C ILE A 133 -7.62 -12.72 5.93
N VAL A 134 -8.70 -11.99 5.65
CA VAL A 134 -9.57 -12.21 4.49
C VAL A 134 -8.78 -12.13 3.18
N VAL A 135 -7.96 -11.10 2.99
CA VAL A 135 -7.12 -10.95 1.79
C VAL A 135 -6.11 -12.09 1.67
N THR A 136 -5.50 -12.51 2.78
CA THR A 136 -4.57 -13.65 2.79
C THR A 136 -5.27 -14.95 2.39
N THR A 137 -6.48 -15.18 2.92
CA THR A 137 -7.28 -16.35 2.60
C THR A 137 -7.69 -16.35 1.14
N ILE A 138 -8.16 -15.22 0.61
CA ILE A 138 -8.50 -15.09 -0.83
C ILE A 138 -7.25 -15.37 -1.66
N ALA A 139 -6.11 -14.76 -1.33
CA ALA A 139 -4.86 -14.99 -2.06
C ALA A 139 -4.40 -16.45 -2.01
N ALA A 140 -4.57 -17.13 -0.87
CA ALA A 140 -4.26 -18.54 -0.72
C ALA A 140 -5.19 -19.42 -1.57
N ILE A 141 -6.50 -19.13 -1.58
CA ILE A 141 -7.48 -19.84 -2.41
C ILE A 141 -7.18 -19.63 -3.89
N THR A 142 -6.96 -18.38 -4.33
CA THR A 142 -6.62 -18.07 -5.73
C THR A 142 -5.35 -18.80 -6.17
N ARG A 143 -4.35 -18.93 -5.29
CA ARG A 143 -3.14 -19.71 -5.56
C ARG A 143 -3.42 -21.20 -5.70
N TYR A 144 -4.28 -21.76 -4.85
CA TYR A 144 -4.65 -23.17 -4.91
C TYR A 144 -5.46 -23.49 -6.18
N CYS A 145 -6.27 -22.54 -6.63
CA CYS A 145 -7.11 -22.69 -7.81
C CYS A 145 -6.42 -22.33 -9.13
N ARG A 146 -5.25 -21.67 -9.12
CA ARG A 146 -4.53 -21.35 -10.36
C ARG A 146 -3.94 -22.65 -10.90
N PRO A 147 -4.45 -23.21 -12.03
CA PRO A 147 -3.82 -24.36 -12.64
C PRO A 147 -2.36 -24.00 -12.91
N VAL A 148 -1.47 -24.94 -12.63
CA VAL A 148 -0.08 -24.84 -13.07
C VAL A 148 -0.14 -24.80 -14.59
N ASP A 149 -0.06 -23.60 -15.17
CA ASP A 149 0.23 -23.48 -16.60
C ASP A 149 1.61 -24.10 -16.78
N ASP A 150 1.63 -25.35 -17.26
CA ASP A 150 2.83 -26.06 -17.67
C ASP A 150 3.52 -25.19 -18.70
N GLY A 151 4.61 -24.53 -18.30
CA GLY A 151 5.33 -23.46 -19.00
C GLY A 151 5.92 -23.83 -20.36
N SER A 152 5.09 -24.31 -21.28
CA SER A 152 5.41 -24.77 -22.62
C SER A 152 5.05 -23.75 -23.70
N THR A 153 4.54 -22.58 -23.32
CA THR A 153 4.39 -21.44 -24.23
C THR A 153 4.84 -20.19 -23.49
N ILE A 154 6.16 -20.04 -23.31
CA ILE A 154 6.75 -18.70 -23.32
C ILE A 154 6.59 -18.24 -24.76
N PRO A 155 5.71 -17.28 -25.08
CA PRO A 155 5.62 -16.79 -26.43
C PRO A 155 6.95 -16.07 -26.73
N GLU A 156 7.77 -16.64 -27.62
CA GLU A 156 9.04 -16.06 -28.09
C GLU A 156 8.88 -14.60 -28.58
N THR A 157 7.66 -14.19 -28.89
CA THR A 157 7.32 -12.81 -29.26
C THR A 157 7.61 -11.78 -28.15
N MET A 158 7.70 -12.17 -26.88
CA MET A 158 7.97 -11.19 -25.80
C MET A 158 9.42 -10.66 -25.83
N GLY A 159 10.37 -11.43 -26.36
CA GLY A 159 11.75 -10.97 -26.56
C GLY A 159 11.86 -9.92 -27.67
N GLU A 160 11.07 -10.08 -28.73
CA GLU A 160 11.07 -9.15 -29.87
C GLU A 160 10.41 -7.82 -29.51
N THR A 161 9.29 -7.83 -28.78
CA THR A 161 8.62 -6.58 -28.37
C THR A 161 9.45 -5.77 -27.36
N MET A 162 10.23 -6.44 -26.50
CA MET A 162 11.15 -5.75 -25.58
C MET A 162 12.34 -5.13 -26.30
N ALA A 163 12.89 -5.81 -27.31
CA ALA A 163 13.96 -5.25 -28.14
C ALA A 163 13.44 -4.04 -28.95
N GLU A 164 12.23 -4.13 -29.50
CA GLU A 164 11.61 -3.07 -30.30
C GLU A 164 11.24 -1.84 -29.45
N SER A 165 10.73 -2.05 -28.23
CA SER A 165 10.43 -0.96 -27.29
C SER A 165 11.68 -0.27 -26.74
N LEU A 166 12.81 -0.98 -26.56
CA LEU A 166 14.10 -0.36 -26.24
C LEU A 166 14.63 0.48 -27.40
N LEU A 167 14.48 0.02 -28.65
CA LEU A 167 14.87 0.80 -29.83
C LEU A 167 14.01 2.05 -30.02
N THR A 168 12.69 1.94 -29.83
CA THR A 168 11.78 3.11 -29.93
C THR A 168 11.93 4.08 -28.76
N SER A 169 12.14 3.60 -27.53
CA SER A 169 12.38 4.47 -26.37
C SER A 169 13.70 5.24 -26.50
N ASN A 170 14.74 4.66 -27.09
CA ASN A 170 16.01 5.36 -27.32
C ASN A 170 15.89 6.46 -28.39
N ASN A 171 15.06 6.23 -29.42
CA ASN A 171 14.78 7.23 -30.45
C ASN A 171 13.91 8.39 -29.95
N GLY A 172 12.96 8.15 -29.05
CA GLY A 172 12.10 9.20 -28.48
C GLY A 172 12.86 10.22 -27.61
N SER A 173 13.81 9.73 -26.79
CA SER A 173 14.66 10.59 -25.94
C SER A 173 15.59 11.50 -26.75
N SER A 174 16.11 10.98 -27.87
CA SER A 174 16.95 11.74 -28.80
C SER A 174 16.18 12.89 -29.45
N ARG A 175 14.96 12.64 -29.93
CA ARG A 175 14.10 13.66 -30.54
C ARG A 175 13.68 14.76 -29.55
N GLN A 176 13.33 14.39 -28.33
CA GLN A 176 13.00 15.40 -27.31
C GLN A 176 14.19 16.28 -26.95
N ARG A 177 15.43 15.77 -26.98
CA ARG A 177 16.64 16.58 -26.81
C ARG A 177 16.86 17.55 -27.96
N GLU A 178 16.60 17.12 -29.20
CA GLU A 178 16.74 17.99 -30.38
C GLU A 178 15.72 19.14 -30.35
N GLU A 179 14.44 18.87 -30.07
CA GLU A 179 13.41 19.91 -29.95
C GLU A 179 13.73 20.91 -28.82
N TYR A 180 14.32 20.44 -27.71
CA TYR A 180 14.71 21.32 -26.62
C TYR A 180 15.91 22.22 -26.98
N MET A 181 16.89 21.70 -27.71
CA MET A 181 18.03 22.50 -28.18
C MET A 181 17.63 23.51 -29.26
N GLU A 182 16.67 23.17 -30.12
CA GLU A 182 16.15 24.08 -31.14
C GLU A 182 15.33 25.23 -30.51
N ALA A 183 14.54 24.94 -29.48
CA ALA A 183 13.83 25.95 -28.70
C ALA A 183 14.79 26.89 -27.95
N GLU A 184 15.90 26.39 -27.42
CA GLU A 184 16.90 27.19 -26.71
C GLU A 184 17.71 28.09 -27.65
N SER A 185 18.07 27.61 -28.85
CA SER A 185 18.72 28.43 -29.89
C SER A 185 17.83 29.57 -30.37
N SER A 186 16.52 29.31 -30.52
CA SER A 186 15.55 30.32 -30.98
C SER A 186 15.38 31.47 -29.97
N ALA A 187 15.60 31.20 -28.68
CA ALA A 187 15.48 32.19 -27.61
C ALA A 187 16.71 33.09 -27.45
N GLN A 188 17.88 32.71 -27.99
CA GLN A 188 19.10 33.52 -27.92
C GLN A 188 19.23 34.56 -29.05
N ASP A 189 18.53 34.35 -30.18
CA ASP A 189 18.55 35.27 -31.33
C ASP A 189 17.43 36.35 -31.29
N SER A 190 16.62 36.37 -30.23
CA SER A 190 15.55 37.36 -29.98
C SER A 190 15.96 38.40 -28.93
#